data_AF-A0A956K0M0-F1
#
_entry.id   AF-A0A956K0M0-F1
#
_cell.length_a   1.000
_cell.length_b   1.000
_cell.length_c   1.000
_cell.angle_alpha   90.00
_cell.angle_beta   90.00
_cell.angle_gamma   90.00
#
_symmetry.space_group_name_H-M   'P 1'
#
loop_
_entity.id
_entity.type
_entity.pdbx_description
1 polymer ?
#
loop_
_entity_poly.entity_id
_entity_poly.type
_entity_poly.pdbx_seq_one_letter_code
_entity_poly.pdbx_strand_id
1 'polypeptide(L)'
;MSKLRLGVLAATLAAAASACGTETDDRPATAQYVVTTILRPSCATAACHSSQTAVQGLVFDTVAGACAAYDEHDVQAFLVGNGAGGLRMPADSPLPTADVDLLQQWLDDGQPGCP
;
A
#
# COMPACT_ATOMS: atom_id res chain seq x y z
N MET A 1 -2.05 -69.32 4.29
CA MET A 1 -2.29 -68.18 3.35
C MET A 1 -2.55 -66.96 4.23
N SER A 2 -1.58 -66.06 4.43
CA SER A 2 -1.55 -64.69 3.84
C SER A 2 -2.89 -63.97 4.08
N LYS A 3 -3.05 -62.82 4.76
CA LYS A 3 -2.32 -61.54 4.85
C LYS A 3 -2.92 -60.83 6.10
N LEU A 4 -2.37 -59.82 6.77
CA LEU A 4 -2.10 -58.50 6.24
C LEU A 4 -1.56 -57.67 7.42
N ARG A 5 -0.40 -57.04 7.24
CA ARG A 5 0.20 -56.10 8.19
C ARG A 5 -0.65 -54.83 8.20
N LEU A 6 -1.41 -54.61 9.27
CA LEU A 6 -2.08 -53.34 9.56
C LEU A 6 -1.02 -52.47 10.27
N GLY A 7 -0.26 -51.62 9.58
CA GLY A 7 -0.77 -50.53 8.76
C GLY A 7 -0.56 -49.26 9.56
N VAL A 8 0.72 -48.89 9.74
CA VAL A 8 1.16 -47.59 10.27
C VAL A 8 0.65 -46.53 9.31
N LEU A 9 -0.47 -45.89 9.63
CA LEU A 9 -1.03 -44.77 8.86
C LEU A 9 -2.03 -44.00 9.72
N ALA A 10 -1.52 -43.41 10.80
CA ALA A 10 -2.29 -42.47 11.62
C ALA A 10 -1.36 -41.34 12.10
N ALA A 11 -0.74 -40.63 11.16
CA ALA A 11 0.13 -39.49 11.50
C ALA A 11 0.29 -38.50 10.35
N THR A 12 -0.79 -38.05 9.70
CA THR A 12 -0.69 -36.99 8.67
C THR A 12 -1.98 -36.16 8.54
N LEU A 13 -2.59 -35.70 9.64
CA LEU A 13 -3.78 -34.85 9.53
C LEU A 13 -3.92 -33.84 10.69
N ALA A 14 -2.92 -32.97 10.91
CA ALA A 14 -3.04 -31.89 11.91
C ALA A 14 -2.05 -30.72 11.71
N ALA A 15 -1.96 -30.10 10.53
CA ALA A 15 -1.12 -28.89 10.35
C ALA A 15 -1.64 -27.90 9.29
N ALA A 16 -2.96 -27.73 9.16
CA ALA A 16 -3.55 -26.79 8.19
C ALA A 16 -4.20 -25.55 8.84
N ALA A 17 -3.80 -25.18 10.05
CA ALA A 17 -4.23 -23.95 10.71
C ALA A 17 -3.02 -23.07 10.95
N SER A 18 -3.06 -21.82 10.46
CA SER A 18 -2.08 -20.72 10.63
C SER A 18 -1.13 -20.44 9.46
N ALA A 19 -1.65 -20.34 8.23
CA ALA A 19 -0.96 -19.67 7.12
C ALA A 19 -1.64 -18.35 6.67
N CYS A 20 -2.52 -17.78 7.50
CA CYS A 20 -2.77 -16.32 7.44
C CYS A 20 -1.62 -15.66 8.19
N GLY A 21 -0.47 -15.58 7.54
CA GLY A 21 0.61 -14.72 8.01
C GLY A 21 0.14 -13.28 7.88
N THR A 22 0.09 -12.57 9.01
CA THR A 22 0.41 -11.13 8.99
C THR A 22 1.86 -11.04 8.56
N GLU A 23 2.11 -11.13 7.25
CA GLU A 23 3.44 -10.81 6.74
C GLU A 23 3.66 -9.33 7.01
N THR A 24 4.70 -9.05 7.78
CA THR A 24 5.19 -7.69 7.93
C THR A 24 5.56 -7.19 6.54
N ASP A 25 5.08 -6.01 6.19
CA ASP A 25 5.49 -5.36 4.95
C ASP A 25 6.93 -4.86 5.10
N ASP A 26 7.89 -5.61 4.54
CA ASP A 26 9.32 -5.28 4.60
C ASP A 26 9.74 -4.19 3.60
N ARG A 27 8.78 -3.59 2.87
CA ARG A 27 9.08 -2.52 1.91
C ARG A 27 9.57 -1.27 2.64
N PRO A 28 10.54 -0.53 2.09
CA PRO A 28 11.02 0.69 2.73
C PRO A 28 9.92 1.77 2.75
N ALA A 29 9.47 2.16 3.94
CA ALA A 29 8.62 3.33 4.14
C ALA A 29 9.47 4.61 4.00
N THR A 30 9.95 4.92 2.81
CA THR A 30 10.77 6.12 2.53
C THR A 30 10.18 6.90 1.36
N ALA A 31 10.37 8.22 1.34
CA ALA A 31 9.82 9.10 0.32
C ALA A 31 10.20 8.64 -1.10
N GLN A 32 11.46 8.25 -1.30
CA GLN A 32 11.93 7.74 -2.59
C GLN A 32 11.16 6.48 -3.01
N TYR A 33 10.98 5.51 -2.12
CA TYR A 33 10.31 4.25 -2.45
C TYR A 33 8.82 4.45 -2.73
N VAL A 34 8.09 5.12 -1.82
CA VAL A 34 6.65 5.31 -1.95
C VAL A 34 6.30 6.13 -3.19
N VAL A 35 7.12 7.14 -3.52
CA VAL A 35 6.93 7.94 -4.74
C VAL A 35 7.14 7.10 -5.99
N THR A 36 8.22 6.33 -6.08
CA THR A 36 8.52 5.57 -7.31
C THR A 36 7.62 4.36 -7.51
N THR A 37 7.20 3.72 -6.42
CA THR A 37 6.54 2.41 -6.48
C THR A 37 5.02 2.51 -6.34
N ILE A 38 4.51 3.53 -5.63
CA ILE A 38 3.07 3.66 -5.35
C ILE A 38 2.51 4.92 -5.98
N LEU A 39 3.02 6.10 -5.61
CA LEU A 39 2.40 7.37 -5.97
C LEU A 39 2.54 7.68 -7.48
N ARG A 40 3.71 7.43 -8.08
CA ARG A 40 3.90 7.60 -9.53
C ARG A 40 2.95 6.77 -10.39
N PRO A 41 2.90 5.44 -10.25
CA PRO A 41 2.05 4.62 -11.10
C PRO A 41 0.55 4.81 -10.81
N SER A 42 0.17 5.10 -9.57
CA SER A 42 -1.24 5.08 -9.15
C SER A 42 -1.89 6.46 -9.10
N CYS A 43 -1.10 7.52 -8.89
CA CYS A 43 -1.64 8.87 -8.64
C CYS A 43 -1.10 9.91 -9.64
N ALA A 44 0.15 9.76 -10.09
CA ALA A 44 0.85 10.73 -10.93
C ALA A 44 0.80 10.41 -12.43
N THR A 45 -0.35 9.92 -12.91
CA THR A 45 -0.56 9.79 -14.35
C THR A 45 -0.64 11.18 -15.01
N ALA A 46 -0.45 11.23 -16.33
CA ALA A 46 -0.40 12.48 -17.10
C ALA A 46 -1.69 13.32 -17.07
N ALA A 47 -2.79 12.80 -16.53
CA ALA A 47 -4.06 13.51 -16.41
C ALA A 47 -4.46 13.82 -14.95
N CYS A 48 -3.63 13.42 -13.98
CA CYS A 48 -3.99 13.46 -12.55
C CYS A 48 -2.98 14.30 -11.75
N HIS A 49 -2.30 13.73 -10.77
CA HIS A 49 -1.44 14.46 -9.84
C HIS A 49 0.03 14.41 -10.25
N SER A 50 0.33 14.67 -11.52
CA SER A 50 1.72 14.78 -12.01
C SER A 50 2.20 16.23 -12.01
N SER A 51 3.51 16.45 -12.12
CA SER A 51 4.13 17.77 -12.25
C SER A 51 3.63 18.57 -13.47
N GLN A 52 3.07 17.89 -14.47
CA GLN A 52 2.52 18.51 -15.66
C GLN A 52 1.09 19.01 -15.49
N THR A 53 0.27 18.30 -14.69
CA THR A 53 -1.17 18.59 -14.56
C THR A 53 -1.53 19.19 -13.22
N ALA A 54 -0.88 18.72 -12.15
CA ALA A 54 -1.08 19.15 -10.77
C ALA A 54 -2.56 19.32 -10.41
N VAL A 55 -3.39 18.29 -10.63
CA VAL A 55 -4.81 18.33 -10.25
C VAL A 55 -4.90 18.70 -8.77
N GLN A 56 -5.68 19.75 -8.46
CA GLN A 56 -5.80 20.32 -7.11
C GLN A 56 -4.48 20.82 -6.49
N GLY A 57 -3.47 21.12 -7.29
CA GLY A 57 -2.15 21.55 -6.84
C GLY A 57 -1.23 20.43 -6.38
N LEU A 58 -1.68 19.16 -6.39
CA LEU A 58 -0.90 18.03 -5.87
C LEU A 58 0.01 17.43 -6.95
N VAL A 59 1.26 17.17 -6.58
CA VAL A 59 2.30 16.60 -7.47
C VAL A 59 2.92 15.37 -6.81
N PHE A 60 2.71 14.21 -7.39
CA PHE A 60 3.09 12.91 -6.85
C PHE A 60 4.12 12.16 -7.71
N ASP A 61 4.61 12.77 -8.80
CA ASP A 61 5.69 12.22 -9.64
C ASP A 61 7.09 12.65 -9.23
N THR A 62 7.19 13.50 -8.21
CA THR A 62 8.46 13.94 -7.63
C THR A 62 8.43 13.76 -6.11
N VAL A 63 9.61 13.52 -5.51
CA VAL A 63 9.73 13.42 -4.05
C VAL A 63 9.34 14.72 -3.37
N ALA A 64 9.85 15.85 -3.85
CA ALA A 64 9.54 17.17 -3.28
C ALA A 64 8.02 17.48 -3.33
N GLY A 65 7.36 17.20 -4.45
CA GLY A 65 5.92 17.40 -4.57
C GLY A 65 5.12 16.51 -3.62
N ALA A 66 5.51 15.24 -3.48
CA ALA A 66 4.84 14.33 -2.56
C ALA A 66 5.01 14.79 -1.11
N CYS A 67 6.22 15.16 -0.69
CA CYS A 67 6.46 15.69 0.66
C CYS A 67 5.61 16.93 0.95
N ALA A 68 5.56 17.90 0.04
CA ALA A 68 4.74 19.09 0.21
C ALA A 68 3.23 18.77 0.30
N ALA A 69 2.75 17.85 -0.53
CA ALA A 69 1.34 17.48 -0.55
C ALA A 69 0.85 16.91 0.78
N TYR A 70 1.64 16.06 1.45
CA TYR A 70 1.26 15.46 2.73
C TYR A 70 1.52 16.39 3.93
N ASP A 71 2.37 17.42 3.80
CA ASP A 71 2.52 18.49 4.81
C ASP A 71 1.33 19.46 4.79
N GLU A 72 0.80 19.75 3.59
CA GLU A 72 -0.23 20.78 3.40
C GLU A 72 -1.67 20.22 3.37
N HIS A 73 -1.84 18.92 3.10
CA HIS A 73 -3.16 18.33 2.85
C HIS A 73 -3.37 16.97 3.52
N ASP A 74 -4.59 16.72 4.01
CA ASP A 74 -5.05 15.38 4.42
C ASP A 74 -5.40 14.54 3.19
N VAL A 75 -4.38 14.04 2.51
CA VAL A 75 -4.55 13.16 1.35
C VAL A 75 -4.93 11.73 1.76
N GLN A 76 -4.69 11.33 3.00
CA GLN A 76 -4.99 9.99 3.51
C GLN A 76 -6.50 9.72 3.53
N ALA A 77 -7.30 10.73 3.88
CA ALA A 77 -8.76 10.63 3.82
C ALA A 77 -9.27 10.19 2.43
N PHE A 78 -8.60 10.60 1.35
CA PHE A 78 -9.00 10.23 -0.01
C PHE A 78 -8.64 8.79 -0.37
N LEU A 79 -7.62 8.16 0.23
CA LEU A 79 -7.23 6.78 -0.14
C LEU A 79 -8.33 5.75 0.17
N VAL A 80 -9.11 6.00 1.23
CA VAL A 80 -10.15 5.10 1.74
C VAL A 80 -11.58 5.63 1.54
N GLY A 81 -11.75 6.72 0.78
CA GLY A 81 -13.07 7.26 0.42
C GLY A 81 -13.72 8.13 1.48
N ASN A 82 -12.93 8.65 2.41
CA ASN A 82 -13.36 9.64 3.41
C ASN A 82 -13.02 11.09 2.98
N GLY A 83 -12.57 11.29 1.74
CA GLY A 83 -12.28 12.61 1.19
C GLY A 83 -13.53 13.49 1.07
N ALA A 84 -13.33 14.75 0.68
CA ALA A 84 -14.42 15.70 0.51
C ALA A 84 -15.54 15.13 -0.39
N GLY A 85 -16.77 15.11 0.12
CA GLY A 85 -17.93 14.54 -0.60
C GLY A 85 -17.91 13.01 -0.73
N GLY A 86 -17.12 12.29 0.06
CA GLY A 86 -16.95 10.84 -0.04
C GLY A 86 -16.08 10.41 -1.22
N LEU A 87 -15.27 11.33 -1.75
CA LEU A 87 -14.37 11.01 -2.86
C LEU A 87 -13.26 10.07 -2.40
N ARG A 88 -12.98 9.09 -3.27
CA ARG A 88 -11.87 8.15 -3.12
C ARG A 88 -10.89 8.29 -4.27
N MET A 89 -9.61 8.41 -3.96
CA MET A 89 -8.51 8.35 -4.92
C MET A 89 -7.70 7.07 -4.74
N PRO A 90 -7.11 6.52 -5.82
CA PRO A 90 -7.21 6.93 -7.24
C PRO A 90 -8.58 6.62 -7.86
N ALA A 91 -9.24 7.52 -8.59
CA ALA A 91 -10.65 7.38 -8.97
C ALA A 91 -11.03 6.07 -9.72
N ASP A 92 -10.10 5.50 -10.47
CA ASP A 92 -10.25 4.32 -11.32
C ASP A 92 -10.26 2.99 -10.55
N SER A 93 -9.43 2.85 -9.51
CA SER A 93 -9.40 1.65 -8.67
C SER A 93 -8.85 1.92 -7.27
N PRO A 94 -9.31 1.19 -6.23
CA PRO A 94 -8.72 1.30 -4.90
C PRO A 94 -7.26 0.83 -4.92
N LEU A 95 -6.41 1.49 -4.13
CA LEU A 95 -5.08 0.98 -3.85
C LEU A 95 -5.16 -0.36 -3.10
N PRO A 96 -4.19 -1.27 -3.29
CA PRO A 96 -4.03 -2.43 -2.43
C PRO A 96 -3.91 -2.00 -0.96
N THR A 97 -4.50 -2.78 -0.05
CA THR A 97 -4.45 -2.48 1.40
C THR A 97 -3.02 -2.31 1.89
N ALA A 98 -2.08 -3.17 1.46
CA ALA A 98 -0.67 -3.04 1.83
C ALA A 98 -0.05 -1.71 1.38
N ASP A 99 -0.45 -1.14 0.25
CA ASP A 99 0.05 0.16 -0.22
C ASP A 99 -0.52 1.31 0.60
N VAL A 100 -1.80 1.23 0.98
CA VAL A 100 -2.43 2.19 1.89
C VAL A 100 -1.74 2.15 3.26
N ASP A 101 -1.47 0.95 3.77
CA ASP A 101 -0.79 0.75 5.06
C ASP A 101 0.66 1.26 5.01
N LEU A 102 1.39 1.02 3.91
CA LEU A 102 2.75 1.54 3.75
C LEU A 102 2.80 3.07 3.66
N LEU A 103 1.82 3.69 2.97
CA LEU A 103 1.68 5.14 2.93
C LEU A 103 1.36 5.72 4.32
N GLN A 104 0.46 5.05 5.06
CA GLN A 104 0.16 5.44 6.44
C GLN A 104 1.41 5.33 7.33
N GLN A 105 2.14 4.22 7.25
CA GLN A 105 3.38 4.02 8.00
C GLN A 105 4.41 5.11 7.69
N TRP A 106 4.59 5.45 6.40
CA TRP A 106 5.51 6.51 5.99
C TRP A 106 5.12 7.87 6.61
N LEU A 107 3.84 8.17 6.75
CA LEU A 107 3.37 9.39 7.43
C LEU A 107 3.59 9.34 8.94
N ASP A 108 3.25 8.22 9.56
CA ASP A 108 3.39 8.00 11.01
C ASP A 108 4.86 8.11 11.44
N ASP A 109 5.80 7.70 10.56
CA ASP A 109 7.24 7.84 10.74
C ASP A 109 7.78 9.25 10.47
N GLY A 110 6.92 10.22 10.15
CA GLY A 110 7.31 11.60 9.87
C GLY A 110 7.91 11.80 8.47
N GLN A 111 7.45 11.03 7.49
CA GLN A 111 7.84 11.11 6.09
C GLN A 111 9.35 11.01 5.86
N PRO A 112 10.03 9.94 6.34
CA PRO A 112 11.46 9.79 6.18
C PRO A 112 11.89 9.88 4.70
N GLY A 113 12.94 10.68 4.46
CA GLY A 113 13.41 11.00 3.11
C GLY A 113 12.82 12.29 2.53
N CYS A 114 11.89 12.96 3.23
CA CYS A 114 11.54 14.35 2.97
C CYS A 114 12.57 15.32 3.57
N PRO A 115 12.76 16.51 2.96
CA PRO A 115 13.67 17.55 3.44
C PRO A 115 13.20 18.26 4.71
#